data_AF-A0A2P6MY86-F1
#
_entry.id   AF-A0A2P6MY86-F1
#
_cell.length_a   1.000
_cell.length_b   1.000
_cell.length_c   1.000
_cell.angle_alpha   90.00
_cell.angle_beta   90.00
_cell.angle_gamma   90.00
#
_symmetry.space_group_name_H-M   'P 1'
#
loop_
_entity.id
_entity.type
_entity.pdbx_description
1 polymer ?
#
loop_
_entity_poly.entity_id
_entity_poly.type
_entity_poly.pdbx_seq_one_letter_code
_entity_poly.pdbx_strand_id
1 'polypeptide(L)'
;MSQTPLGVPTDGSVLKGPDGKYVQVPTKLPPFFPMVRPQCKEQSAKFFFCFTENGRQMLEEPEAGQRAIYLCMTQLADYEDCMKNALRK
;
A
#
# COMPACT_ATOMS: atom_id res chain seq x y z
N MET A 1 -3.65 -15.97 -23.38
CA MET A 1 -2.50 -15.07 -23.23
C MET A 1 -3.03 -13.79 -22.60
N SER A 2 -3.00 -13.66 -21.28
CA SER A 2 -3.57 -12.49 -20.59
C SER A 2 -2.45 -11.73 -19.91
N GLN A 3 -2.38 -10.45 -20.30
CA GLN A 3 -1.30 -9.50 -20.08
C GLN A 3 -1.05 -9.24 -18.58
N THR A 4 0.21 -9.34 -18.17
CA THR A 4 0.70 -8.87 -16.87
C THR A 4 0.93 -7.36 -16.97
N PRO A 5 0.26 -6.50 -16.19
CA PRO A 5 0.62 -5.10 -16.13
C PRO A 5 1.97 -4.96 -15.42
N LEU A 6 2.93 -4.36 -16.11
CA LEU A 6 4.23 -3.95 -15.59
C LEU A 6 4.02 -3.01 -14.38
N GLY A 7 4.47 -3.42 -13.19
CA GLY A 7 4.60 -2.52 -12.04
C GLY A 7 4.36 -3.10 -10.65
N VAL A 8 3.95 -4.35 -10.48
CA VAL A 8 3.60 -4.91 -9.16
C VAL A 8 4.81 -5.59 -8.50
N PRO A 9 5.16 -5.28 -7.22
CA PRO A 9 6.20 -6.00 -6.49
C PRO A 9 5.82 -7.47 -6.30
N THR A 10 6.78 -8.36 -6.53
CA THR A 10 6.66 -9.81 -6.78
C THR A 10 6.30 -10.69 -5.56
N ASP A 11 5.75 -10.13 -4.49
CA ASP A 11 5.39 -10.84 -3.26
C ASP A 11 4.04 -10.30 -2.76
N GLY A 12 2.94 -10.88 -3.25
CA GLY A 12 1.58 -10.45 -2.96
C GLY A 12 0.79 -11.51 -2.19
N SER A 13 0.12 -11.12 -1.11
CA SER A 13 -0.90 -11.95 -0.46
C SER A 13 -2.18 -11.84 -1.26
N VAL A 14 -2.92 -12.94 -1.36
CA VAL A 14 -4.22 -12.97 -2.02
C VAL A 14 -5.30 -12.78 -0.96
N LEU A 15 -5.88 -11.58 -0.87
CA LEU A 15 -7.00 -11.31 0.02
C LEU A 15 -8.34 -11.41 -0.71
N LYS A 16 -9.36 -11.95 -0.03
CA LYS A 16 -10.73 -11.92 -0.52
C LYS A 16 -11.34 -10.56 -0.20
N GLY A 17 -11.56 -9.75 -1.23
CA GLY A 17 -12.21 -8.46 -1.12
C GLY A 17 -13.71 -8.58 -0.80
N PRO A 18 -14.37 -7.46 -0.42
CA PRO A 18 -15.80 -7.45 -0.04
C PRO A 18 -16.73 -7.84 -1.20
N ASP A 19 -16.30 -7.67 -2.44
CA ASP A 19 -17.00 -8.12 -3.66
C ASP A 19 -16.88 -9.64 -3.91
N GLY A 20 -16.26 -10.38 -2.98
CA GLY A 20 -15.99 -11.81 -3.11
C GLY A 20 -14.82 -12.17 -4.03
N LYS A 21 -14.20 -11.17 -4.68
CA LYS A 21 -13.06 -11.33 -5.58
C LYS A 21 -11.73 -11.36 -4.83
N TYR A 22 -10.80 -12.16 -5.33
CA TYR A 22 -9.44 -12.22 -4.82
C TYR A 22 -8.60 -11.09 -5.42
N VAL A 23 -7.92 -10.31 -4.58
CA VAL A 23 -7.01 -9.25 -5.00
C VAL A 23 -5.62 -9.50 -4.44
N GLN A 24 -4.61 -9.32 -5.29
CA GLN A 24 -3.21 -9.34 -4.88
C GLN A 24 -2.89 -8.03 -4.16
N VAL A 25 -2.52 -8.15 -2.89
CA VAL A 25 -2.11 -7.03 -2.06
C VAL A 25 -0.64 -7.17 -1.72
N PRO A 26 0.13 -6.07 -1.70
CA PRO A 26 1.51 -6.14 -1.25
C PRO A 26 1.57 -6.69 0.17
N THR A 27 2.39 -7.74 0.39
CA THR A 27 2.66 -8.29 1.73
C THR A 27 3.60 -7.39 2.53
N LYS A 28 4.32 -6.52 1.84
CA LYS A 28 5.40 -5.70 2.36
C LYS A 28 5.18 -4.26 1.97
N LEU A 29 5.43 -3.38 2.93
CA LEU A 29 5.55 -1.97 2.67
C LEU A 29 6.84 -1.68 1.87
N PRO A 30 6.89 -0.54 1.16
CA PRO A 30 8.06 -0.16 0.39
C PRO A 30 9.30 -0.05 1.28
N PRO A 31 10.51 -0.33 0.77
CA PRO A 31 11.73 -0.42 1.58
C PRO A 31 12.11 0.90 2.28
N PHE A 32 11.58 2.02 1.83
CA PHE A 32 11.78 3.34 2.43
C PHE A 32 10.70 3.72 3.45
N PHE A 33 9.66 2.93 3.67
CA PHE A 33 8.70 3.19 4.75
C PHE A 33 9.40 3.11 6.12
N PRO A 34 9.09 3.99 7.10
CA PRO A 34 8.09 5.08 7.12
C PRO A 34 8.65 6.47 6.76
N MET A 35 9.70 6.55 5.93
CA MET A 35 10.35 7.82 5.59
C MET A 35 9.42 8.78 4.85
N VAL A 36 9.58 10.08 5.09
CA VAL A 36 8.86 11.14 4.37
C VAL A 36 9.84 12.18 3.87
N ARG A 37 9.85 12.40 2.55
CA ARG A 37 10.63 13.49 1.93
C ARG A 37 9.78 14.77 1.88
N PRO A 38 10.38 15.97 2.00
CA PRO A 38 9.62 17.23 2.02
C PRO A 38 8.65 17.41 0.86
N GLN A 39 9.05 16.98 -0.35
CA GLN A 39 8.24 17.03 -1.56
C GLN A 39 7.11 16.00 -1.61
N CYS A 40 7.13 14.97 -0.75
CA CYS A 40 6.15 13.88 -0.72
C CYS A 40 5.24 13.93 0.51
N LYS A 41 5.25 15.04 1.27
CA LYS A 41 4.49 15.16 2.51
C LYS A 41 3.01 14.89 2.32
N GLU A 42 2.41 15.41 1.26
CA GLU A 42 0.97 15.26 1.01
C GLU A 42 0.60 13.80 0.71
N GLN A 43 1.33 13.14 -0.18
CA GLN A 43 1.09 11.74 -0.57
C GLN A 43 1.33 10.81 0.63
N SER A 44 2.40 11.08 1.40
CA SER A 44 2.70 10.32 2.62
C SER A 44 1.60 10.46 3.67
N ALA A 45 1.09 11.69 3.88
CA ALA A 45 0.02 11.94 4.82
C ALA A 45 -1.28 11.21 4.43
N LYS A 46 -1.66 11.24 3.15
CA LYS A 46 -2.82 10.50 2.63
C LYS A 46 -2.70 9.01 2.90
N PHE A 47 -1.53 8.43 2.62
CA PHE A 47 -1.29 7.00 2.86
C PHE A 47 -1.31 6.66 4.36
N PHE A 48 -0.54 7.38 5.18
CA PHE A 48 -0.45 7.08 6.61
C PHE A 48 -1.77 7.29 7.34
N PHE A 49 -2.55 8.29 6.94
CA PHE A 49 -3.89 8.51 7.49
C PHE A 49 -4.81 7.33 7.18
N CYS A 50 -4.91 6.95 5.90
CA CYS A 50 -5.71 5.81 5.48
C CYS A 50 -5.26 4.51 6.19
N PHE A 51 -3.95 4.24 6.19
CA PHE A 51 -3.39 3.03 6.78
C PHE A 51 -3.62 2.96 8.30
N THR A 52 -3.49 4.09 9.00
CA THR A 52 -3.72 4.16 10.44
C THR A 52 -5.19 4.01 10.80
N GLU A 53 -6.10 4.67 10.08
CA GLU A 53 -7.54 4.55 10.33
C GLU A 53 -8.02 3.11 10.13
N ASN A 54 -7.69 2.51 8.99
CA ASN A 54 -8.14 1.15 8.66
C ASN A 54 -7.39 0.07 9.46
N GLY A 55 -6.11 0.28 9.75
CA GLY A 55 -5.30 -0.64 10.54
C GLY A 55 -5.68 -0.66 12.02
N ARG A 56 -6.04 0.51 12.59
CA ARG A 56 -6.45 0.62 14.01
C ARG A 56 -7.79 -0.06 14.28
N GLN A 57 -8.71 -0.01 13.32
CA GLN A 57 -10.02 -0.66 13.43
C GLN A 57 -9.93 -2.20 13.45
N MET A 58 -8.78 -2.77 13.09
CA MET A 58 -8.61 -4.20 12.87
C MET A 58 -7.51 -4.83 13.74
N LEU A 59 -6.96 -4.14 14.75
CA LEU A 59 -5.79 -4.59 15.53
C LEU A 59 -5.88 -6.01 16.13
N GLU A 60 -7.09 -6.55 16.27
CA GLU A 60 -7.35 -7.90 16.79
C GLU A 60 -7.28 -9.00 15.71
N GLU A 61 -7.24 -8.63 14.42
CA GLU A 61 -7.14 -9.55 13.29
C GLU A 61 -5.69 -9.67 12.79
N PRO A 62 -5.15 -10.89 12.58
CA PRO A 62 -3.79 -11.08 12.05
C PRO A 62 -3.60 -10.48 10.65
N GLU A 63 -4.69 -10.30 9.90
CA GLU A 63 -4.72 -9.78 8.54
C GLU A 63 -4.95 -8.26 8.47
N ALA A 64 -5.07 -7.58 9.62
CA ALA A 64 -5.37 -6.15 9.72
C ALA A 64 -4.47 -5.27 8.86
N GLY A 65 -3.15 -5.52 8.90
CA GLY A 65 -2.18 -4.77 8.10
C GLY A 65 -2.36 -4.99 6.60
N GLN A 66 -2.66 -6.23 6.18
CA GLN A 66 -2.85 -6.57 4.77
C GLN A 66 -4.17 -5.98 4.24
N ARG A 67 -5.21 -5.99 5.07
CA ARG A 67 -6.51 -5.40 4.75
C ARG A 67 -6.46 -3.87 4.74
N ALA A 68 -5.71 -3.26 5.65
CA ALA A 68 -5.46 -1.82 5.60
C ALA A 68 -4.68 -1.43 4.33
N ILE A 69 -3.67 -2.22 3.93
CA ILE A 69 -2.98 -2.02 2.65
C ILE A 69 -3.94 -2.13 1.48
N TYR A 70 -4.81 -3.15 1.46
CA TYR A 70 -5.83 -3.33 0.43
C TYR A 70 -6.73 -2.10 0.27
N LEU A 71 -7.24 -1.58 1.39
CA LEU A 71 -8.13 -0.43 1.40
C LEU A 71 -7.42 0.87 1.01
N CYS A 72 -6.10 0.92 1.19
CA CYS A 72 -5.27 2.11 0.96
C CYS A 72 -4.31 1.96 -0.24
N MET A 73 -4.55 1.01 -1.16
CA MET A 73 -3.63 0.71 -2.26
C MET A 73 -3.37 1.93 -3.16
N THR A 74 -4.40 2.75 -3.40
CA THR A 74 -4.25 3.97 -4.21
C THR A 74 -3.29 4.96 -3.53
N GLN A 75 -3.48 5.22 -2.23
CA GLN A 75 -2.62 6.15 -1.50
C GLN A 75 -1.20 5.60 -1.35
N LEU A 76 -1.05 4.28 -1.18
CA LEU A 76 0.24 3.60 -1.15
C LEU A 76 0.99 3.80 -2.48
N ALA A 77 0.32 3.64 -3.62
CA ALA A 77 0.92 3.82 -4.94
C ALA A 77 1.40 5.27 -5.15
N ASP A 78 0.59 6.27 -4.75
CA ASP A 78 0.97 7.69 -4.85
C ASP A 78 2.17 8.03 -3.95
N TYR A 79 2.19 7.49 -2.72
CA TYR A 79 3.32 7.62 -1.81
C TYR A 79 4.59 6.98 -2.39
N GLU A 80 4.46 5.78 -2.93
CA GLU A 80 5.57 5.05 -3.54
C GLU A 80 6.16 5.77 -4.73
N ASP A 81 5.32 6.26 -5.65
CA ASP A 81 5.78 6.98 -6.84
C ASP A 81 6.57 8.24 -6.44
N CYS A 82 6.00 9.04 -5.53
CA CYS A 82 6.67 10.25 -5.07
C CYS A 82 8.02 9.93 -4.40
N MET A 83 8.05 8.93 -3.51
CA MET A 83 9.27 8.56 -2.80
C MET A 83 10.33 7.97 -3.73
N LYS A 84 9.95 7.13 -4.71
CA LYS A 84 10.86 6.62 -5.74
C LYS A 84 11.49 7.77 -6.52
N ASN A 85 10.71 8.78 -6.88
CA ASN A 85 11.20 9.97 -7.57
C ASN A 85 12.09 10.84 -6.66
N ALA A 86 11.76 10.97 -5.38
CA ALA A 86 12.49 11.76 -4.40
C ALA A 86 13.84 11.15 -3.96
N LEU A 87 13.98 9.83 -4.04
CA LEU A 87 15.17 9.06 -3.65
C LEU A 87 16.12 8.76 -4.82
N ARG A 88 15.67 8.98 -6.07
CA ARG A 88 16.54 8.92 -7.26
C ARG A 88 17.46 10.14 -7.42
N LYS A 89 17.26 11.18 -6.60
CA LYS A 89 18.12 12.36 -6.52
C LYS A 89 19.07 12.24 -5.34
#